data_AF-A0AAE8GB54-F1
#
_entry.id   AF-A0AAE8GB54-F1
#
_cell.length_a   1.000
_cell.length_b   1.000
_cell.length_c   1.000
_cell.angle_alpha   90.00
_cell.angle_beta   90.00
_cell.angle_gamma   90.00
#
_symmetry.space_group_name_H-M   'P 1'
#
loop_
_entity.id
_entity.type
_entity.pdbx_description
1 polymer ?
#
loop_
_entity_poly.entity_id
_entity_poly.type
_entity_poly.pdbx_seq_one_letter_code
_entity_poly.pdbx_strand_id
1 'polypeptide(L)'
;MKRYLGLILLTLTACSTQTPKPTIPLHTQTTLPQPTKTVVRIKPQPEAYVAWLATADHRQSVQAYKQFLKQKGLADLVPDHELLRSARDWQKCGVEPYAVPPREIWSNIVPTLSILKALVEDGVINDFEVTSVYRALSLNRCAGGADASRHVFNAALDFRIGPEQPSDLDQFNIQQTKTKLCQFWATKGQELNMGLGVYASGQIHIDSQGFRAWGPDHHYKTSICQGL
;
A
#
# COMPACT_ATOMS: atom_id res chain seq x y z
N MET A 1 58.62 31.82 71.15
CA MET A 1 57.84 30.69 71.69
C MET A 1 57.71 29.63 70.61
N LYS A 2 58.24 28.42 70.89
CA LYS A 2 58.36 27.28 69.96
C LYS A 2 57.00 26.87 69.42
N ARG A 3 56.88 26.64 68.11
CA ARG A 3 55.77 25.88 67.52
C ARG A 3 56.35 24.69 66.76
N TYR A 4 56.02 23.51 67.27
CA TYR A 4 56.47 22.21 66.81
C TYR A 4 55.81 21.85 65.48
N LEU A 5 56.62 21.39 64.52
CA LEU A 5 56.19 20.84 63.25
C LEU A 5 55.77 19.38 63.50
N GLY A 6 54.47 19.13 63.60
CA GLY A 6 53.90 17.78 63.70
C GLY A 6 53.79 17.15 62.32
N LEU A 7 54.62 16.13 62.06
CA LEU A 7 54.59 15.33 60.84
C LEU A 7 53.49 14.26 60.98
N ILE A 8 52.37 14.44 60.26
CA ILE A 8 51.31 13.43 60.18
C ILE A 8 51.62 12.50 58.99
N LEU A 9 51.99 11.26 59.27
CA LEU A 9 52.02 10.18 58.27
C LEU A 9 50.58 9.78 57.93
N LEU A 10 50.14 10.04 56.70
CA LEU A 10 48.96 9.39 56.12
C LEU A 10 49.40 8.07 55.47
N THR A 11 48.93 6.96 56.04
CA THR A 11 49.02 5.63 55.42
C THR A 11 47.93 5.50 54.35
N LEU A 12 48.32 5.30 53.10
CA LEU A 12 47.41 4.95 52.01
C LEU A 12 47.14 3.45 52.07
N THR A 13 45.93 3.06 52.50
CA THR A 13 45.42 1.70 52.35
C THR A 13 44.97 1.51 50.89
N ALA A 14 45.71 0.68 50.14
CA ALA A 14 45.31 0.24 48.82
C ALA A 14 44.19 -0.82 48.95
N CYS A 15 42.94 -0.44 48.72
CA CYS A 15 41.87 -1.41 48.46
C CYS A 15 42.08 -2.00 47.06
N SER A 16 42.48 -3.26 47.00
CA SER A 16 42.49 -4.05 45.77
C SER A 16 41.05 -4.45 45.42
N THR A 17 40.42 -3.74 44.49
CA THR A 17 39.15 -4.16 43.90
C THR A 17 39.44 -5.22 42.84
N GLN A 18 39.13 -6.49 43.14
CA GLN A 18 39.08 -7.52 42.12
C GLN A 18 37.94 -7.17 41.16
N THR A 19 38.28 -6.88 39.91
CA THR A 19 37.30 -6.73 38.83
C THR A 19 36.64 -8.09 38.58
N PRO A 20 35.30 -8.20 38.67
CA PRO A 20 34.64 -9.43 38.27
C PRO A 20 34.89 -9.69 36.78
N LYS A 21 35.36 -10.90 36.49
CA LYS A 21 35.56 -11.42 35.14
C LYS A 21 34.24 -11.31 34.37
N PRO A 22 34.18 -10.68 33.19
CA PRO A 22 32.94 -10.60 32.43
C PRO A 22 32.56 -11.99 31.95
N THR A 23 31.54 -12.58 32.57
CA THR A 23 30.85 -13.75 32.05
C THR A 23 30.11 -13.30 30.80
N ILE A 24 30.63 -13.62 29.62
CA ILE A 24 29.93 -13.40 28.35
C ILE A 24 28.67 -14.29 28.40
N PRO A 25 27.46 -13.71 28.45
CA PRO A 25 26.28 -14.52 28.17
C PRO A 25 26.39 -14.94 26.70
N LEU A 26 26.27 -16.24 26.44
CA LEU A 26 26.05 -16.74 25.10
C LEU A 26 24.69 -16.17 24.64
N HIS A 27 24.74 -14.99 24.03
CA HIS A 27 23.62 -14.44 23.29
C HIS A 27 23.42 -15.37 22.10
N THR A 28 22.53 -16.34 22.26
CA THR A 28 21.81 -16.90 21.12
C THR A 28 21.19 -15.69 20.44
N GLN A 29 21.78 -15.25 19.33
CA GLN A 29 21.15 -14.27 18.45
C GLN A 29 19.87 -14.94 17.96
N THR A 30 18.77 -14.71 18.67
CA THR A 30 17.44 -14.89 18.13
C THR A 30 17.33 -13.83 17.05
N THR A 31 17.76 -14.16 15.83
CA THR A 31 17.43 -13.39 14.64
C THR A 31 15.93 -13.24 14.65
N LEU A 32 15.45 -12.03 14.94
CA LEU A 32 14.08 -11.65 14.67
C LEU A 32 13.81 -12.02 13.22
N PRO A 33 12.73 -12.77 12.92
CA PRO A 33 12.42 -13.13 11.54
C PRO A 33 12.33 -11.83 10.74
N GLN A 34 13.21 -11.68 9.75
CA GLN A 34 13.07 -10.63 8.76
C GLN A 34 11.68 -10.80 8.13
N PRO A 35 10.90 -9.72 7.93
CA PRO A 35 9.63 -9.81 7.25
C PRO A 35 9.90 -10.36 5.85
N THR A 36 9.49 -11.61 5.63
CA THR A 36 9.48 -12.25 4.33
C THR A 36 8.73 -11.35 3.37
N LYS A 37 9.38 -10.99 2.25
CA LYS A 37 8.80 -10.26 1.11
C LYS A 37 7.34 -10.67 0.93
N THR A 38 6.43 -9.70 1.02
CA THR A 38 4.98 -9.87 0.97
C THR A 38 4.58 -10.76 -0.19
N VAL A 39 4.23 -12.00 0.13
CA VAL A 39 3.49 -12.90 -0.75
C VAL A 39 2.09 -12.29 -0.85
N VAL A 40 1.64 -11.94 -2.05
CA VAL A 40 0.22 -11.63 -2.30
C VAL A 40 -0.60 -12.68 -1.57
N ARG A 41 -1.37 -12.24 -0.56
CA ARG A 41 -2.18 -13.17 0.23
C ARG A 41 -3.09 -13.88 -0.75
N ILE A 42 -2.91 -15.19 -0.92
CA ILE A 42 -3.71 -15.97 -1.85
C ILE A 42 -5.14 -15.94 -1.32
N LYS A 43 -5.98 -15.08 -1.90
CA LYS A 43 -7.40 -15.01 -1.60
C LYS A 43 -8.14 -15.98 -2.51
N PRO A 44 -9.12 -16.74 -1.98
CA PRO A 44 -9.94 -17.61 -2.81
C PRO A 44 -10.63 -16.78 -3.90
N GLN A 45 -10.71 -17.32 -5.12
CA GLN A 45 -11.41 -16.65 -6.21
C GLN A 45 -12.92 -16.61 -5.92
N PRO A 46 -13.60 -15.45 -6.06
CA PRO A 46 -15.04 -15.38 -5.94
C PRO A 46 -15.74 -16.26 -6.98
N GLU A 47 -16.85 -16.90 -6.62
CA GLU A 47 -17.66 -17.70 -7.56
C GLU A 47 -18.09 -16.87 -8.78
N ALA A 48 -18.45 -15.61 -8.56
CA ALA A 48 -18.79 -14.68 -9.63
C ALA A 48 -17.65 -14.49 -10.64
N TYR A 49 -16.40 -14.48 -10.19
CA TYR A 49 -15.23 -14.39 -11.07
C TYR A 49 -15.04 -15.67 -11.88
N VAL A 50 -15.20 -16.83 -11.23
CA VAL A 50 -15.10 -18.14 -11.91
C VAL A 50 -16.19 -18.29 -12.96
N ALA A 51 -17.43 -17.89 -12.65
CA ALA A 51 -18.55 -17.89 -13.58
C ALA A 51 -18.30 -16.93 -14.76
N TRP A 52 -17.82 -15.71 -14.49
CA TRP A 52 -17.46 -14.74 -15.52
C TRP A 52 -16.34 -15.24 -16.44
N LEU A 53 -15.32 -15.91 -15.91
CA LEU A 53 -14.29 -16.55 -16.74
C LEU A 53 -14.85 -17.66 -17.63
N ALA A 54 -15.97 -18.29 -17.26
CA ALA A 54 -16.58 -19.36 -18.06
C ALA A 54 -17.41 -18.84 -19.24
N THR A 55 -17.60 -17.53 -19.38
CA THR A 55 -18.37 -16.91 -20.47
C THR A 55 -17.46 -16.29 -21.52
N ALA A 56 -17.97 -16.26 -22.77
CA ALA A 56 -17.34 -15.60 -23.91
C ALA A 56 -15.85 -15.97 -24.08
N ASP A 57 -15.02 -14.98 -24.42
CA ASP A 57 -13.57 -15.09 -24.58
C ASP A 57 -12.80 -14.58 -23.35
N HIS A 58 -13.47 -14.42 -22.20
CA HIS A 58 -12.89 -13.80 -21.01
C HIS A 58 -11.61 -14.48 -20.55
N ARG A 59 -11.53 -15.81 -20.55
CA ARG A 59 -10.28 -16.54 -20.22
C ARG A 59 -9.11 -16.12 -21.10
N GLN A 60 -9.33 -16.03 -22.41
CA GLN A 60 -8.28 -15.66 -23.35
C GLN A 60 -7.85 -14.21 -23.16
N SER A 61 -8.81 -13.29 -22.99
CA SER A 61 -8.56 -11.87 -22.74
C SER A 61 -7.80 -11.64 -21.42
N VAL A 62 -8.16 -12.35 -20.36
CA VAL A 62 -7.44 -12.32 -19.07
C VAL A 62 -6.03 -12.85 -19.22
N GLN A 63 -5.84 -14.00 -19.88
CA GLN A 63 -4.50 -14.56 -20.11
C GLN A 63 -3.60 -13.60 -20.89
N ALA A 64 -4.14 -12.95 -21.93
CA ALA A 64 -3.40 -11.98 -22.73
C ALA A 64 -2.98 -10.75 -21.90
N TYR A 65 -3.89 -10.22 -21.07
CA TYR A 65 -3.57 -9.08 -20.20
C TYR A 65 -2.55 -9.45 -19.11
N LYS A 66 -2.69 -10.61 -18.48
CA LYS A 66 -1.71 -11.12 -17.51
C LYS A 66 -0.32 -11.30 -18.13
N GLN A 67 -0.25 -11.83 -19.35
CA GLN A 67 1.02 -11.99 -20.05
C GLN A 67 1.67 -10.64 -20.34
N PHE A 68 0.89 -9.63 -20.73
CA PHE A 68 1.37 -8.26 -20.87
C PHE A 68 1.95 -7.72 -19.54
N LEU A 69 1.23 -7.85 -18.42
CA LEU A 69 1.71 -7.38 -17.12
C LEU A 69 2.95 -8.13 -16.64
N LYS A 70 3.03 -9.43 -16.92
CA LYS A 70 4.21 -10.26 -16.65
C LYS A 70 5.45 -9.75 -17.38
N GLN A 71 5.32 -9.38 -18.67
CA GLN A 71 6.41 -8.80 -19.45
C GLN A 71 6.88 -7.44 -18.91
N LYS A 72 6.02 -6.73 -18.16
CA LYS A 72 6.35 -5.47 -17.48
C LYS A 72 6.90 -5.67 -16.06
N GLY A 73 7.06 -6.91 -15.59
CA GLY A 73 7.53 -7.20 -14.23
C GLY A 73 6.51 -6.85 -13.15
N LEU A 74 5.22 -6.85 -13.51
CA LEU A 74 4.06 -6.50 -12.68
C LEU A 74 3.09 -7.69 -12.51
N ALA A 75 3.57 -8.91 -12.77
CA ALA A 75 2.80 -10.12 -12.46
C ALA A 75 2.64 -10.30 -10.96
N ASP A 76 1.54 -10.95 -10.57
CA ASP A 76 1.31 -11.45 -9.21
C ASP A 76 1.44 -10.38 -8.11
N LEU A 77 1.17 -9.11 -8.43
CA LEU A 77 1.10 -8.01 -7.44
C LEU A 77 -0.29 -7.93 -6.77
N VAL A 78 -1.33 -8.33 -7.50
CA VAL A 78 -2.73 -8.27 -7.10
C VAL A 78 -3.41 -9.55 -7.60
N PRO A 79 -4.31 -10.19 -6.83
CA PRO A 79 -5.11 -11.31 -7.33
C PRO A 79 -5.91 -10.92 -8.58
N ASP A 80 -6.01 -11.80 -9.58
CA ASP A 80 -6.67 -11.46 -10.86
C ASP A 80 -8.10 -10.92 -10.70
N HIS A 81 -8.87 -11.48 -9.76
CA HIS A 81 -10.26 -11.07 -9.51
C HIS A 81 -10.37 -9.67 -8.89
N GLU A 82 -9.33 -9.19 -8.21
CA GLU A 82 -9.26 -7.82 -7.71
C GLU A 82 -8.79 -6.86 -8.81
N LEU A 83 -7.75 -7.26 -9.56
CA LEU A 83 -7.19 -6.49 -10.67
C LEU A 83 -8.21 -6.22 -11.78
N LEU A 84 -9.11 -7.18 -12.03
CA LEU A 84 -10.11 -7.09 -13.09
C LEU A 84 -11.46 -6.57 -12.59
N ARG A 85 -11.59 -6.24 -11.30
CA ARG A 85 -12.84 -5.75 -10.73
C ARG A 85 -13.20 -4.40 -11.33
N SER A 86 -14.42 -4.29 -11.86
CA SER A 86 -14.86 -3.11 -12.61
C SER A 86 -15.18 -1.94 -11.67
N ALA A 87 -16.25 -2.04 -10.88
CA ALA A 87 -16.63 -1.06 -9.86
C ALA A 87 -17.52 -1.73 -8.80
N ARG A 88 -17.75 -1.08 -7.65
CA ARG A 88 -18.72 -1.57 -6.66
C ARG A 88 -20.17 -1.53 -7.16
N ASP A 89 -20.51 -0.52 -7.96
CA ASP A 89 -21.88 -0.28 -8.45
C ASP A 89 -22.25 -1.11 -9.68
N TRP A 90 -21.42 -2.09 -10.09
CA TRP A 90 -21.68 -2.92 -11.27
C TRP A 90 -23.10 -3.50 -11.29
N GLN A 91 -23.56 -4.00 -10.14
CA GLN A 91 -24.87 -4.65 -10.00
C GLN A 91 -26.00 -3.63 -10.14
N LYS A 92 -25.86 -2.47 -9.51
CA LYS A 92 -26.81 -1.34 -9.67
C LYS A 92 -26.87 -0.86 -11.13
N CYS A 93 -25.74 -0.90 -11.81
CA CYS A 93 -25.60 -0.46 -13.20
C CYS A 93 -25.93 -1.54 -14.23
N GLY A 94 -26.24 -2.77 -13.82
CA GLY A 94 -26.60 -3.86 -14.73
C GLY A 94 -25.49 -4.26 -15.69
N VAL A 95 -24.23 -4.11 -15.31
CA VAL A 95 -23.06 -4.51 -16.12
C VAL A 95 -22.27 -5.62 -15.44
N GLU A 96 -21.29 -6.21 -16.10
CA GLU A 96 -20.48 -7.28 -15.51
C GLU A 96 -19.58 -6.80 -14.34
N PRO A 97 -19.36 -7.64 -13.32
CA PRO A 97 -18.50 -7.32 -12.17
C PRO A 97 -17.02 -7.20 -12.50
N TYR A 98 -16.59 -7.72 -13.65
CA TYR A 98 -15.19 -7.75 -14.08
C TYR A 98 -15.07 -7.26 -15.52
N ALA A 99 -13.91 -6.73 -15.87
CA ALA A 99 -13.60 -6.31 -17.23
C ALA A 99 -12.10 -6.38 -17.50
N VAL A 100 -11.73 -6.79 -18.70
CA VAL A 100 -10.38 -6.58 -19.24
C VAL A 100 -10.38 -5.24 -19.98
N PRO A 101 -9.44 -4.32 -19.73
CA PRO A 101 -9.35 -3.08 -20.48
C PRO A 101 -9.10 -3.34 -21.98
N PRO A 102 -9.56 -2.47 -22.90
CA PRO A 102 -9.13 -2.49 -24.29
C PRO A 102 -7.61 -2.48 -24.43
N ARG A 103 -7.08 -3.24 -25.39
CA ARG A 103 -5.64 -3.49 -25.53
C ARG A 103 -4.84 -2.21 -25.77
N GLU A 104 -5.47 -1.24 -26.42
CA GLU A 104 -4.90 0.06 -26.78
C GLU A 104 -4.51 0.90 -25.55
N ILE A 105 -5.12 0.61 -24.39
CA ILE A 105 -4.88 1.35 -23.13
C ILE A 105 -4.19 0.51 -22.05
N TRP A 106 -3.66 -0.68 -22.38
CA TRP A 106 -2.95 -1.52 -21.42
C TRP A 106 -1.68 -0.85 -20.86
N SER A 107 -0.96 -0.09 -21.68
CA SER A 107 0.24 0.62 -21.23
C SER A 107 -0.01 1.65 -20.13
N ASN A 108 -1.24 2.19 -20.06
CA ASN A 108 -1.58 3.26 -19.14
C ASN A 108 -1.58 2.81 -17.66
N ILE A 109 -1.76 1.51 -17.40
CA ILE A 109 -1.82 0.98 -16.04
C ILE A 109 -0.42 0.75 -15.45
N VAL A 110 0.60 0.65 -16.30
CA VAL A 110 1.96 0.24 -15.93
C VAL A 110 2.54 1.17 -14.86
N PRO A 111 2.48 2.50 -14.99
CA PRO A 111 3.05 3.37 -13.97
C PRO A 111 2.24 3.32 -12.66
N THR A 112 0.91 3.19 -12.72
CA THR A 112 0.06 3.06 -11.52
C THR A 112 0.33 1.76 -10.76
N LEU A 113 0.50 0.63 -11.44
CA LEU A 113 0.90 -0.62 -10.79
C LEU A 113 2.35 -0.58 -10.30
N SER A 114 3.21 0.22 -10.92
CA SER A 114 4.57 0.46 -10.42
C SER A 114 4.56 1.26 -9.11
N ILE A 115 3.65 2.24 -8.97
CA ILE A 115 3.39 2.93 -7.70
C ILE A 115 2.90 1.92 -6.65
N LEU A 116 1.92 1.08 -7.00
CA LEU A 116 1.41 0.05 -6.07
C LEU A 116 2.53 -0.90 -5.63
N LYS A 117 3.38 -1.35 -6.55
CA LYS A 117 4.55 -2.18 -6.25
C LYS A 117 5.50 -1.49 -5.29
N ALA A 118 5.83 -0.22 -5.53
CA ALA A 118 6.69 0.56 -4.64
C ALA A 118 6.07 0.73 -3.23
N LEU A 119 4.76 0.97 -3.14
CA LEU A 119 4.05 1.06 -1.85
C LEU A 119 4.15 -0.24 -1.05
N VAL A 120 4.08 -1.40 -1.72
CA VAL A 120 4.23 -2.71 -1.09
C VAL A 120 5.69 -2.99 -0.71
N GLU A 121 6.63 -2.73 -1.61
CA GLU A 121 8.07 -2.97 -1.40
C GLU A 121 8.66 -2.08 -0.29
N ASP A 122 8.18 -0.83 -0.18
CA ASP A 122 8.57 0.10 0.89
C ASP A 122 7.84 -0.16 2.22
N GLY A 123 6.92 -1.13 2.27
CA GLY A 123 6.13 -1.44 3.48
C GLY A 123 5.15 -0.32 3.88
N VAL A 124 4.75 0.53 2.93
CA VAL A 124 3.72 1.55 3.13
C VAL A 124 2.36 0.91 3.32
N ILE A 125 2.05 -0.09 2.48
CA ILE A 125 0.84 -0.92 2.57
C ILE A 125 1.23 -2.40 2.62
N ASN A 126 0.49 -3.19 3.39
CA ASN A 126 0.72 -4.63 3.53
C ASN A 126 -0.57 -5.45 3.74
N ASP A 127 -1.66 -4.81 4.17
CA ASP A 127 -2.99 -5.40 4.25
C ASP A 127 -3.99 -4.55 3.46
N PHE A 128 -4.28 -4.97 2.24
CA PHE A 128 -5.17 -4.26 1.33
C PHE A 128 -5.96 -5.19 0.40
N GLU A 129 -6.99 -4.63 -0.21
CA GLU A 129 -7.79 -5.24 -1.28
C GLU A 129 -8.00 -4.21 -2.38
N VAL A 130 -7.62 -4.54 -3.62
CA VAL A 130 -7.95 -3.73 -4.78
C VAL A 130 -9.41 -3.96 -5.14
N THR A 131 -10.17 -2.87 -5.24
CA THR A 131 -11.63 -2.90 -5.31
C THR A 131 -12.19 -2.37 -6.63
N SER A 132 -11.37 -1.69 -7.44
CA SER A 132 -11.74 -1.13 -8.74
C SER A 132 -10.47 -0.75 -9.52
N VAL A 133 -10.40 -1.10 -10.81
CA VAL A 133 -9.25 -0.74 -11.68
C VAL A 133 -9.74 -0.14 -13.00
N TYR A 134 -10.05 -0.96 -13.99
CA TYR A 134 -10.60 -0.45 -15.24
C TYR A 134 -12.12 -0.35 -15.16
N ARG A 135 -12.67 0.80 -15.58
CA ARG A 135 -14.12 1.00 -15.72
C ARG A 135 -14.46 1.36 -17.16
N ALA A 136 -15.31 0.57 -17.80
CA ALA A 136 -15.93 0.99 -19.05
C ALA A 136 -16.65 2.33 -18.85
N LEU A 137 -16.62 3.20 -19.87
CA LEU A 137 -17.18 4.56 -19.76
C LEU A 137 -18.66 4.58 -19.33
N SER A 138 -19.45 3.62 -19.84
CA SER A 138 -20.87 3.46 -19.46
C SER A 138 -21.05 3.18 -17.97
N LEU A 139 -20.27 2.24 -17.42
CA LEU A 139 -20.26 1.95 -15.98
C LEU A 139 -19.79 3.16 -15.17
N ASN A 140 -18.71 3.81 -15.59
CA ASN A 140 -18.18 4.98 -14.91
C ASN A 140 -19.25 6.08 -14.77
N ARG A 141 -19.97 6.40 -15.86
CA ARG A 141 -21.06 7.38 -15.84
C ARG A 141 -22.22 6.96 -14.95
N CYS A 142 -22.65 5.69 -15.02
CA CYS A 142 -23.72 5.17 -14.17
C CYS A 142 -23.39 5.24 -12.68
N ALA A 143 -22.13 4.99 -12.33
CA ALA A 143 -21.60 5.11 -10.96
C ALA A 143 -21.35 6.57 -10.52
N GLY A 144 -21.73 7.57 -11.34
CA GLY A 144 -21.50 8.98 -11.04
C GLY A 144 -20.05 9.45 -11.18
N GLY A 145 -19.20 8.65 -11.83
CA GLY A 145 -17.82 9.01 -12.12
C GLY A 145 -17.71 10.08 -13.20
N ALA A 146 -16.72 10.97 -13.07
CA ALA A 146 -16.41 11.96 -14.09
C ALA A 146 -15.91 11.30 -15.39
N ASP A 147 -16.25 11.87 -16.54
CA ASP A 147 -15.80 11.38 -17.85
C ASP A 147 -14.27 11.34 -17.99
N ALA A 148 -13.58 12.28 -17.33
CA ALA A 148 -12.12 12.33 -17.25
C ALA A 148 -11.51 11.40 -16.18
N SER A 149 -12.29 10.47 -15.60
CA SER A 149 -11.81 9.53 -14.59
C SER A 149 -10.71 8.65 -15.14
N ARG A 150 -9.63 8.50 -14.36
CA ARG A 150 -8.47 7.70 -14.76
C ARG A 150 -8.75 6.19 -14.81
N HIS A 151 -9.83 5.73 -14.20
CA HIS A 151 -10.31 4.34 -14.37
C HIS A 151 -10.75 4.05 -15.81
N VAL A 152 -11.34 5.03 -16.51
CA VAL A 152 -11.78 4.86 -17.92
C VAL A 152 -10.59 4.70 -18.86
N PHE A 153 -9.45 5.28 -18.49
CA PHE A 153 -8.21 5.20 -19.26
C PHE A 153 -7.28 4.07 -18.81
N ASN A 154 -7.75 3.17 -17.94
CA ASN A 154 -6.94 2.11 -17.33
C ASN A 154 -5.66 2.68 -16.69
N ALA A 155 -5.77 3.80 -15.99
CA ALA A 155 -4.65 4.56 -15.43
C ALA A 155 -4.79 4.77 -13.91
N ALA A 156 -5.77 4.16 -13.27
CA ALA A 156 -6.02 4.25 -11.83
C ALA A 156 -6.39 2.91 -11.24
N LEU A 157 -6.27 2.82 -9.91
CA LEU A 157 -6.88 1.78 -9.12
C LEU A 157 -7.35 2.35 -7.79
N ASP A 158 -8.38 1.72 -7.25
CA ASP A 158 -8.87 1.93 -5.90
C ASP A 158 -8.56 0.72 -5.05
N PHE A 159 -8.23 0.96 -3.79
CA PHE A 159 -8.07 -0.10 -2.81
C PHE A 159 -8.62 0.29 -1.44
N ARG A 160 -8.97 -0.73 -0.67
CA ARG A 160 -9.29 -0.64 0.76
C ARG A 160 -8.08 -1.11 1.57
N ILE A 161 -7.81 -0.44 2.68
CA ILE A 161 -6.84 -0.88 3.69
C ILE A 161 -7.60 -1.69 4.73
N GLY A 162 -7.09 -2.86 5.09
CA GLY A 162 -7.72 -3.74 6.08
C GLY A 162 -9.05 -4.35 5.64
N PRO A 163 -9.81 -4.93 6.58
CA PRO A 163 -11.05 -5.63 6.29
C PRO A 163 -12.20 -4.69 5.91
N GLU A 164 -13.24 -5.24 5.27
CA GLU A 164 -14.44 -4.48 4.90
C GLU A 164 -15.19 -3.90 6.11
N GLN A 165 -15.18 -4.62 7.22
CA GLN A 165 -15.77 -4.23 8.49
C GLN A 165 -14.65 -4.11 9.53
N PRO A 166 -13.98 -2.96 9.62
CA PRO A 166 -12.84 -2.77 10.52
C PRO A 166 -13.27 -2.73 11.99
N SER A 167 -12.53 -3.46 12.83
CA SER A 167 -12.54 -3.30 14.29
C SER A 167 -11.85 -1.99 14.70
N ASP A 168 -11.92 -1.63 15.98
CA ASP A 168 -11.22 -0.44 16.51
C ASP A 168 -9.69 -0.51 16.29
N LEU A 169 -9.11 -1.71 16.40
CA LEU A 169 -7.70 -1.93 16.11
C LEU A 169 -7.39 -1.74 14.62
N ASP A 170 -8.26 -2.23 13.74
CA ASP A 170 -8.11 -2.03 12.29
C ASP A 170 -8.20 -0.54 11.93
N GLN A 171 -9.13 0.19 12.55
CA GLN A 171 -9.26 1.65 12.35
C GLN A 171 -7.96 2.37 12.71
N PHE A 172 -7.34 2.03 13.84
CA PHE A 172 -6.04 2.59 14.20
C PHE A 172 -4.97 2.30 13.13
N ASN A 173 -4.87 1.05 12.67
CA ASN A 173 -3.90 0.65 11.65
C ASN A 173 -4.15 1.32 10.29
N ILE A 174 -5.42 1.50 9.92
CA ILE A 174 -5.83 2.23 8.70
C ILE A 174 -5.34 3.68 8.78
N GLN A 175 -5.50 4.36 9.91
CA GLN A 175 -5.00 5.74 10.06
C GLN A 175 -3.47 5.80 9.98
N GLN A 176 -2.75 4.88 10.61
CA GLN A 176 -1.29 4.80 10.50
C GLN A 176 -0.84 4.59 9.04
N THR A 177 -1.54 3.73 8.30
CA THR A 177 -1.27 3.46 6.88
C THR A 177 -1.52 4.69 6.02
N LYS A 178 -2.59 5.46 6.29
CA LYS A 178 -2.86 6.74 5.61
C LYS A 178 -1.76 7.77 5.84
N THR A 179 -1.23 7.87 7.06
CA THR A 179 -0.07 8.73 7.34
C THR A 179 1.16 8.33 6.52
N LYS A 180 1.46 7.02 6.44
CA LYS A 180 2.57 6.51 5.60
C LYS A 180 2.36 6.80 4.12
N LEU A 181 1.13 6.64 3.62
CA LEU A 181 0.78 6.96 2.23
C LEU A 181 1.06 8.44 1.91
N CYS A 182 0.71 9.34 2.82
CA CYS A 182 1.00 10.76 2.64
C CYS A 182 2.49 11.07 2.68
N GLN A 183 3.26 10.43 3.57
CA GLN A 183 4.71 10.60 3.58
C GLN A 183 5.34 10.09 2.28
N PHE A 184 4.91 8.92 1.78
CA PHE A 184 5.35 8.39 0.50
C PHE A 184 5.01 9.35 -0.65
N TRP A 185 3.77 9.84 -0.69
CA TRP A 185 3.32 10.79 -1.70
C TRP A 185 4.11 12.10 -1.65
N ALA A 186 4.34 12.68 -0.48
CA ALA A 186 5.13 13.91 -0.33
C ALA A 186 6.59 13.72 -0.78
N THR A 187 7.16 12.53 -0.55
CA THR A 187 8.58 12.27 -0.84
C THR A 187 8.83 11.85 -2.29
N LYS A 188 7.95 11.00 -2.85
CA LYS A 188 8.14 10.34 -4.16
C LYS A 188 7.07 10.69 -5.19
N GLY A 189 5.96 11.30 -4.76
CA GLY A 189 4.78 11.47 -5.60
C GLY A 189 5.01 12.39 -6.80
N GLN A 190 5.86 13.41 -6.67
CA GLN A 190 6.18 14.29 -7.80
C GLN A 190 6.92 13.55 -8.92
N GLU A 191 7.92 12.74 -8.59
CA GLU A 191 8.67 11.91 -9.54
C GLU A 191 7.75 10.87 -10.20
N LEU A 192 6.82 10.31 -9.43
CA LEU A 192 5.90 9.27 -9.88
C LEU A 192 4.66 9.81 -10.61
N ASN A 193 4.48 11.14 -10.72
CA ASN A 193 3.22 11.76 -11.14
C ASN A 193 1.99 11.22 -10.39
N MET A 194 2.16 10.97 -9.09
CA MET A 194 1.20 10.25 -8.28
C MET A 194 0.01 11.12 -7.88
N GLY A 195 -1.17 10.72 -8.34
CA GLY A 195 -2.44 11.13 -7.76
C GLY A 195 -2.75 10.27 -6.53
N LEU A 196 -3.09 10.89 -5.40
CA LEU A 196 -3.52 10.21 -4.17
C LEU A 196 -4.86 10.76 -3.69
N GLY A 197 -5.89 9.93 -3.65
CA GLY A 197 -7.23 10.33 -3.26
C GLY A 197 -7.80 9.50 -2.12
N VAL A 198 -8.73 10.08 -1.36
CA VAL A 198 -9.56 9.33 -0.42
C VAL A 198 -11.02 9.69 -0.63
N TYR A 199 -11.82 8.69 -1.02
CA TYR A 199 -13.26 8.85 -1.15
C TYR A 199 -13.94 8.94 0.22
N ALA A 200 -15.16 9.49 0.28
CA ALA A 200 -15.97 9.51 1.50
C ALA A 200 -16.21 8.12 2.11
N SER A 201 -16.18 7.07 1.28
CA SER A 201 -16.25 5.67 1.71
C SER A 201 -14.99 5.16 2.41
N GLY A 202 -13.93 5.95 2.43
CA GLY A 202 -12.62 5.58 2.96
C GLY A 202 -11.71 4.83 1.98
N GLN A 203 -12.19 4.50 0.77
CA GLN A 203 -11.36 3.91 -0.27
C GLN A 203 -10.24 4.86 -0.70
N ILE A 204 -9.05 4.30 -0.88
CA ILE A 204 -7.88 5.01 -1.37
C ILE A 204 -7.86 4.88 -2.89
N HIS A 205 -7.69 6.01 -3.57
CA HIS A 205 -7.47 6.10 -5.01
C HIS A 205 -5.99 6.38 -5.28
N ILE A 206 -5.38 5.67 -6.22
CA ILE A 206 -4.09 6.06 -6.79
C ILE A 206 -4.12 6.08 -8.32
N ASP A 207 -3.40 7.03 -8.91
CA ASP A 207 -3.11 7.08 -10.34
C ASP A 207 -1.72 7.68 -10.60
N SER A 208 -1.29 7.62 -11.85
CA SER A 208 0.01 8.11 -12.31
C SER A 208 -0.10 9.29 -13.29
N GLN A 209 -1.16 10.08 -13.16
CA GLN A 209 -1.58 11.08 -14.15
C GLN A 209 -1.49 12.52 -13.64
N GLY A 210 -0.71 12.75 -12.58
CA GLY A 210 -0.35 14.07 -12.08
C GLY A 210 -0.19 14.09 -10.56
N PHE A 211 0.82 14.82 -10.09
CA PHE A 211 1.10 14.99 -8.66
C PHE A 211 0.03 15.83 -7.97
N ARG A 212 -0.92 15.16 -7.32
CA ARG A 212 -2.04 15.80 -6.62
C ARG A 212 -2.56 14.93 -5.50
N ALA A 213 -3.11 15.57 -4.46
CA ALA A 213 -3.87 14.87 -3.45
C ALA A 213 -5.25 15.49 -3.25
N TRP A 214 -6.23 14.69 -2.88
CA TRP A 214 -7.61 15.13 -2.65
C TRP A 214 -8.33 14.24 -1.64
N GLY A 215 -9.35 14.79 -0.98
CA GLY A 215 -10.16 14.06 0.00
C GLY A 215 -11.62 13.88 -0.41
N PRO A 216 -12.51 13.60 0.56
CA PRO A 216 -13.90 13.23 0.29
C PRO A 216 -14.70 14.23 -0.56
N ASP A 217 -14.34 15.51 -0.55
CA ASP A 217 -14.98 16.56 -1.37
C ASP A 217 -14.26 16.83 -2.70
N HIS A 218 -13.30 15.99 -3.07
CA HIS A 218 -12.43 16.11 -4.25
C HIS A 218 -11.45 17.29 -4.26
N HIS A 219 -11.22 17.94 -3.11
CA HIS A 219 -10.24 19.03 -2.98
C HIS A 219 -9.07 18.64 -2.08
N TYR A 220 -7.93 19.31 -2.25
CA TYR A 220 -6.75 19.14 -1.40
C TYR A 220 -7.04 19.46 0.07
N LYS A 221 -7.93 20.42 0.33
CA LYS A 221 -8.28 20.87 1.68
C LYS A 221 -8.87 19.77 2.56
N THR A 222 -9.44 18.72 1.98
CA THR A 222 -9.96 17.56 2.72
C THR A 222 -9.08 16.31 2.58
N SER A 223 -7.94 16.43 1.90
CA SER A 223 -6.98 15.35 1.71
C SER A 223 -6.42 14.87 3.04
N ILE A 224 -6.14 13.57 3.14
CA ILE A 224 -5.38 12.99 4.25
C ILE A 224 -3.94 13.53 4.34
N CYS A 225 -3.46 14.18 3.27
CA CYS A 225 -2.11 14.74 3.20
C CYS A 225 -2.09 16.27 3.37
N GLN A 226 -3.21 16.86 3.78
CA GLN A 226 -3.29 18.30 4.02
C GLN A 226 -2.24 18.74 5.06
N GLY A 227 -1.47 19.78 4.73
CA GLY A 227 -0.47 20.37 5.63
C GLY A 227 0.92 19.75 5.54
N LEU A 228 1.11 18.80 4.62
CA LEU A 228 2.42 18.34 4.15
C LEU A 228 2.84 19.09 2.89
#